data_AF-A0A7I4Z1T6-F1
#
_entry.id   AF-A0A7I4Z1T6-F1
#
_cell.length_a   1.000
_cell.length_b   1.000
_cell.length_c   1.000
_cell.angle_alpha   90.00
_cell.angle_beta   90.00
_cell.angle_gamma   90.00
#
_symmetry.space_group_name_H-M   'P 1'
#
loop_
_entity.id
_entity.type
_entity.pdbx_description
1 polymer ?
#
loop_
_entity_poly.entity_id
_entity_poly.type
_entity_poly.pdbx_seq_one_letter_code
_entity_poly.pdbx_strand_id
1 'polypeptide(L)'
;MSTEPVQMMKKRARMKAEGRVQTTDYKELCEAIRKKIKHDYEGYRLKKLREAAERRVSLKAVERDICLGHHIPSALKDNAVVRTTDRLRMNEMCTKFVNDLYSSKMAVARTDQITADEPIPDIMWEEVEYAVKQVKAGKTSGAVARTLLEVYR
;
A
#
# COMPACT_ATOMS: atom_id res chain seq x y z
N MET A 1 2.89 6.33 19.81
CA MET A 1 2.41 4.96 20.08
C MET A 1 2.76 4.62 21.52
N SER A 2 1.93 3.84 22.21
CA SER A 2 2.20 3.46 23.60
C SER A 2 3.43 2.56 23.69
N THR A 3 4.27 2.73 24.71
CA THR A 3 5.42 1.85 24.99
C THR A 3 5.01 0.56 25.70
N GLU A 4 3.77 0.50 26.18
CA GLU A 4 3.21 -0.58 26.98
C GLU A 4 3.16 -1.93 26.24
N PRO A 5 2.69 -2.04 24.97
CA PRO A 5 2.67 -3.32 24.26
C PRO A 5 4.08 -3.90 24.06
N VAL A 6 5.08 -3.03 23.88
CA VAL A 6 6.50 -3.43 23.73
C VAL A 6 7.02 -4.06 25.03
N GLN A 7 6.70 -3.48 26.18
CA GLN A 7 7.05 -4.05 27.48
C GLN A 7 6.38 -5.40 27.71
N MET A 8 5.09 -5.54 27.34
CA MET A 8 4.37 -6.81 27.43
C MET A 8 4.98 -7.88 26.51
N MET A 9 5.40 -7.51 25.29
CA MET A 9 6.11 -8.43 24.39
C MET A 9 7.46 -8.88 24.95
N LYS A 10 8.22 -8.00 25.61
CA LYS A 10 9.47 -8.38 26.31
C LYS A 10 9.19 -9.36 27.45
N LYS A 11 8.14 -9.13 28.25
CA LYS A 11 7.68 -10.08 29.28
C LYS A 11 7.30 -11.43 28.67
N ARG A 12 6.57 -11.45 27.55
CA ARG A 12 6.21 -12.68 26.82
C ARG A 12 7.45 -13.45 26.36
N ALA A 13 8.45 -12.76 25.82
CA ALA A 13 9.70 -13.37 25.39
C ALA A 13 10.44 -14.03 26.57
N ARG A 14 10.49 -13.35 27.72
CA ARG A 14 11.08 -13.88 28.95
C ARG A 14 10.35 -15.13 29.44
N MET A 15 9.02 -15.10 29.52
CA MET A 15 8.21 -16.26 29.93
C MET A 15 8.39 -17.45 28.98
N LYS A 16 8.61 -17.21 27.69
CA LYS A 16 8.92 -18.26 26.72
C LYS A 16 10.29 -18.89 27.00
N ALA A 17 11.31 -18.09 27.31
CA ALA A 17 12.64 -18.57 27.68
C ALA A 17 12.63 -19.36 29.00
N GLU A 18 11.77 -18.96 29.95
CA GLU A 18 11.52 -19.67 31.22
C GLU A 18 10.68 -20.96 31.06
N GLY A 19 10.25 -21.32 29.84
CA GLY A 19 9.42 -22.52 29.60
C GLY A 19 7.96 -22.41 30.03
N ARG A 20 7.47 -21.20 30.39
CA ARG A 20 6.11 -20.96 30.94
C ARG A 20 5.00 -20.88 29.89
N VAL A 21 5.22 -21.40 28.69
CA VAL A 21 4.31 -21.23 27.54
C VAL A 21 2.91 -21.80 27.78
N GLN A 22 2.79 -22.85 28.59
CA GLN A 22 1.51 -23.52 28.86
C GLN A 22 0.72 -22.90 30.03
N THR A 23 1.29 -21.92 30.73
CA THR A 23 0.62 -21.28 31.87
C THR A 23 -0.56 -20.42 31.44
N THR A 24 -1.59 -20.30 32.30
CA THR A 24 -2.72 -19.38 32.10
C THR A 24 -2.26 -17.94 31.94
N ASP A 25 -1.32 -17.49 32.79
CA ASP A 25 -0.70 -16.17 32.74
C ASP A 25 -0.12 -15.84 31.35
N TYR A 26 0.50 -16.83 30.70
CA TYR A 26 1.08 -16.65 29.36
C TYR A 26 0.00 -16.43 28.30
N LYS A 27 -1.11 -17.17 28.40
CA LYS A 27 -2.25 -17.04 27.47
C LYS A 27 -2.95 -15.69 27.64
N GLU A 28 -3.19 -15.29 28.89
CA GLU A 28 -3.77 -13.98 29.23
C GLU A 28 -2.87 -12.84 28.76
N LEU A 29 -1.55 -12.94 28.97
CA LEU A 29 -0.59 -11.96 28.47
C LEU A 29 -0.64 -11.86 26.93
N CYS A 30 -0.71 -12.99 26.23
CA CYS A 30 -0.84 -12.99 24.77
C CYS A 30 -2.14 -12.35 24.30
N GLU A 31 -3.25 -12.57 24.99
CA GLU A 31 -4.53 -11.91 24.70
C GLU A 31 -4.47 -10.41 24.97
N ALA A 32 -3.93 -10.00 26.11
CA ALA A 32 -3.79 -8.60 26.48
C ALA A 32 -2.91 -7.82 25.47
N ILE A 33 -1.81 -8.43 25.00
CA ILE A 33 -0.98 -7.88 23.92
C ILE A 33 -1.81 -7.67 22.66
N ARG A 34 -2.59 -8.67 22.22
CA ARG A 34 -3.43 -8.55 21.02
C ARG A 34 -4.47 -7.43 21.14
N LYS A 35 -5.14 -7.34 22.30
CA LYS A 35 -6.12 -6.28 22.58
C LYS A 35 -5.49 -4.89 22.55
N LYS A 36 -4.33 -4.71 23.22
CA LYS A 36 -3.61 -3.43 23.24
C LYS A 36 -3.13 -3.00 21.85
N ILE A 37 -2.55 -3.91 21.08
CA ILE A 37 -2.13 -3.60 19.69
C ILE A 37 -3.32 -3.20 18.83
N LYS A 38 -4.45 -3.92 18.95
CA LYS A 38 -5.68 -3.59 18.22
C LYS A 38 -6.17 -2.19 18.58
N HIS A 39 -6.21 -1.86 19.86
CA HIS A 39 -6.64 -0.54 20.34
C HIS A 39 -5.70 0.59 19.87
N ASP A 40 -4.39 0.40 19.97
CA ASP A 40 -3.40 1.36 19.49
C ASP A 40 -3.56 1.61 17.97
N TYR A 41 -3.86 0.57 17.21
CA TYR A 41 -4.13 0.67 15.77
C TYR A 41 -5.43 1.41 15.47
N GLU A 42 -6.53 1.09 16.17
CA GLU A 42 -7.80 1.79 16.03
C GLU A 42 -7.66 3.28 16.36
N GLY A 43 -6.92 3.62 17.42
CA GLY A 43 -6.60 4.99 17.78
C GLY A 43 -5.76 5.71 16.71
N TYR A 44 -4.74 5.04 16.17
CA TYR A 44 -3.93 5.58 15.07
C TYR A 44 -4.79 5.84 13.81
N ARG A 45 -5.61 4.86 13.42
CA ARG A 45 -6.51 4.96 12.26
C ARG A 45 -7.49 6.11 12.42
N LEU A 46 -8.17 6.20 13.57
CA LEU A 46 -9.13 7.27 13.85
C LEU A 46 -8.45 8.64 13.79
N LYS A 47 -7.26 8.78 14.40
CA LYS A 47 -6.47 10.00 14.35
C LYS A 47 -6.13 10.40 12.91
N LYS A 48 -5.67 9.45 12.09
CA LYS A 48 -5.29 9.71 10.69
C LYS A 48 -6.48 10.11 9.82
N LEU A 49 -7.62 9.44 9.98
CA LEU A 49 -8.83 9.79 9.25
C LEU A 49 -9.38 11.17 9.68
N ARG A 50 -9.27 11.51 10.97
CA ARG A 50 -9.61 12.84 11.46
C ARG A 50 -8.71 13.92 10.86
N GLU A 51 -7.39 13.73 10.91
CA GLU A 51 -6.42 14.64 10.27
C GLU A 51 -6.72 14.84 8.78
N ALA A 52 -7.13 13.75 8.10
CA ALA A 52 -7.48 13.78 6.69
C ALA A 52 -8.77 14.58 6.41
N ALA A 53 -9.79 14.41 7.25
CA ALA A 53 -11.03 15.17 7.18
C ALA A 53 -10.79 16.67 7.40
N GLU A 54 -9.99 17.01 8.42
CA GLU A 54 -9.61 18.40 8.74
C GLU A 54 -8.86 19.06 7.57
N ARG A 55 -8.00 18.31 6.87
CA ARG A 55 -7.25 18.78 5.69
C ARG A 55 -8.02 18.70 4.37
N ARG A 56 -9.29 18.25 4.39
CA ARG A 56 -10.12 18.05 3.19
C ARG A 56 -9.46 17.16 2.12
N VAL A 57 -8.64 16.21 2.56
CA VAL A 57 -8.02 15.23 1.66
C VAL A 57 -8.88 13.96 1.58
N SER A 58 -8.63 13.14 0.56
CA SER A 58 -9.40 11.92 0.35
C SER A 58 -9.22 10.91 1.49
N LEU A 59 -10.30 10.68 2.25
CA LEU A 59 -10.34 9.64 3.29
C LEU A 59 -10.06 8.24 2.73
N LYS A 60 -10.49 7.97 1.48
CA LYS A 60 -10.23 6.69 0.80
C LYS A 60 -8.75 6.49 0.48
N ALA A 61 -8.03 7.57 0.16
CA ALA A 61 -6.58 7.48 -0.06
C ALA A 61 -5.86 7.18 1.25
N VAL A 62 -6.18 7.92 2.31
CA VAL A 62 -5.58 7.73 3.63
C VAL A 62 -5.90 6.35 4.22
N GLU A 63 -7.12 5.84 4.04
CA GLU A 63 -7.49 4.49 4.47
C GLU A 63 -6.67 3.41 3.74
N ARG A 64 -6.44 3.57 2.43
CA ARG A 64 -5.57 2.66 1.68
C ARG A 64 -4.14 2.69 2.21
N ASP A 65 -3.58 3.86 2.47
CA ASP A 65 -2.22 4.00 3.01
C ASP A 65 -2.09 3.34 4.39
N ILE A 66 -3.10 3.51 5.26
CA ILE A 66 -3.17 2.85 6.56
C ILE A 66 -3.19 1.31 6.39
N CYS A 67 -4.01 0.79 5.46
CA CYS A 67 -4.10 -0.65 5.19
C CYS A 67 -2.82 -1.24 4.60
N LEU A 68 -2.13 -0.50 3.72
CA LEU A 68 -0.83 -0.93 3.17
C LEU A 68 0.23 -1.09 4.28
N GLY A 69 0.21 -0.21 5.28
CA GLY A 69 1.07 -0.32 6.47
C GLY A 69 0.68 -1.44 7.44
N HIS A 70 -0.51 -2.04 7.31
CA HIS A 70 -1.02 -3.06 8.23
C HIS A 70 -0.43 -4.45 7.96
N HIS A 71 -0.24 -4.80 6.69
CA HIS A 71 0.10 -6.17 6.33
C HIS A 71 1.60 -6.44 6.42
N ILE A 72 2.07 -6.75 7.64
CA ILE A 72 3.42 -7.25 7.84
C ILE A 72 3.42 -8.76 7.55
N PRO A 73 4.18 -9.26 6.55
CA PRO A 73 4.26 -10.70 6.30
C PRO A 73 4.73 -11.42 7.56
N SER A 74 4.08 -12.56 7.86
CA SER A 74 4.37 -13.39 9.03
C SER A 74 5.49 -14.40 8.80
N ALA A 75 5.82 -14.65 7.53
CA ALA A 75 6.91 -15.50 7.08
C ALA A 75 7.32 -15.11 5.66
N LEU A 76 8.57 -15.41 5.28
CA LEU A 76 9.05 -15.34 3.90
C LEU A 76 9.61 -16.70 3.48
N LYS A 77 9.68 -16.95 2.18
CA LYS A 77 10.43 -18.07 1.61
C LYS A 77 11.68 -17.53 0.93
N ASP A 78 12.80 -18.19 1.14
CA ASP A 78 14.04 -17.86 0.43
C ASP A 78 14.04 -18.45 -0.99
N ASN A 79 15.15 -18.25 -1.71
CA ASN A 79 15.34 -18.75 -3.07
C ASN A 79 15.40 -20.28 -3.15
N ALA A 80 15.70 -20.95 -2.03
CA ALA A 80 15.63 -22.40 -1.88
C ALA A 80 14.24 -22.88 -1.44
N VAL A 81 13.23 -21.99 -1.45
CA VAL A 81 11.84 -22.24 -1.06
C VAL A 81 11.70 -22.58 0.43
N VAL A 82 12.75 -22.37 1.23
CA VAL A 82 12.75 -22.62 2.67
C VAL A 82 12.02 -21.48 3.38
N ARG A 83 11.00 -21.85 4.18
CA ARG A 83 10.18 -20.89 4.92
C ARG A 83 10.87 -20.44 6.20
N THR A 84 10.97 -19.12 6.39
CA THR A 84 11.51 -18.50 7.60
C THR A 84 10.49 -17.58 8.26
N THR A 85 10.40 -17.65 9.59
CA THR A 85 9.58 -16.77 10.44
C THR A 85 10.43 -15.85 11.33
N ASP A 86 11.75 -16.03 11.33
CA ASP A 86 12.69 -15.16 12.03
C ASP A 86 12.73 -13.78 11.37
N ARG A 87 12.45 -12.76 12.17
CA ARG A 87 12.37 -11.36 11.72
C ARG A 87 13.71 -10.82 11.26
N LEU A 88 14.80 -11.20 11.92
CA LEU A 88 16.13 -10.74 11.52
C LEU A 88 16.46 -11.28 10.13
N ARG A 89 16.29 -12.60 9.96
CA ARG A 89 16.52 -13.27 8.69
C ARG A 89 15.61 -12.79 7.56
N MET A 90 14.33 -12.53 7.85
CA MET A 90 13.40 -11.93 6.88
C MET A 90 13.87 -10.55 6.42
N ASN A 91 14.37 -9.70 7.34
CA ASN A 91 14.90 -8.38 6.98
C ASN A 91 16.15 -8.51 6.10
N GLU A 92 17.08 -9.40 6.42
CA GLU A 92 18.26 -9.68 5.59
C GLU A 92 17.87 -10.08 4.16
N MET A 93 16.86 -10.95 4.02
CA MET A 93 16.35 -11.37 2.71
C MET A 93 15.77 -10.19 1.93
N CYS A 94 14.96 -9.33 2.56
CA CYS A 94 14.41 -8.14 1.92
C CYS A 94 15.53 -7.18 1.50
N THR A 95 16.50 -6.92 2.38
CA THR A 95 17.64 -6.05 2.08
C THR A 95 18.45 -6.58 0.93
N LYS A 96 18.77 -7.89 0.94
CA LYS A 96 19.48 -8.54 -0.17
C LYS A 96 18.71 -8.41 -1.48
N PHE A 97 17.41 -8.72 -1.47
CA PHE A 97 16.57 -8.62 -2.67
C PHE A 97 16.56 -7.20 -3.26
N VAL A 98 16.38 -6.19 -2.42
CA VAL A 98 16.38 -4.79 -2.86
C VAL A 98 17.76 -4.39 -3.40
N ASN A 99 18.84 -4.77 -2.70
CA ASN A 99 20.20 -4.48 -3.16
C ASN A 99 20.50 -5.15 -4.50
N ASP A 100 20.12 -6.42 -4.66
CA ASP A 100 20.29 -7.18 -5.90
C ASP A 100 19.48 -6.54 -7.03
N LEU A 101 18.24 -6.09 -6.76
CA LEU A 101 17.37 -5.42 -7.74
C LEU A 101 17.99 -4.12 -8.26
N TYR A 102 18.50 -3.26 -7.37
CA TYR A 102 19.07 -1.96 -7.75
C TYR A 102 20.52 -2.03 -8.21
N SER A 103 21.24 -3.09 -7.87
CA SER A 103 22.61 -3.34 -8.39
C SER A 103 22.60 -4.12 -9.70
N SER A 104 21.45 -4.68 -10.08
CA SER A 104 21.28 -5.40 -11.33
C SER A 104 21.48 -4.46 -12.51
N LYS A 105 22.50 -4.74 -13.32
CA LYS A 105 22.74 -4.08 -14.62
C LYS A 105 21.96 -4.74 -15.75
N MET A 106 20.98 -5.58 -15.43
CA MET A 106 20.14 -6.20 -16.45
C MET A 106 19.44 -5.09 -17.22
N ALA A 107 19.75 -4.99 -18.52
CA ALA A 107 18.98 -4.19 -19.44
C ALA A 107 17.57 -4.81 -19.50
N VAL A 108 16.64 -4.25 -18.74
CA VAL A 108 15.23 -4.55 -18.93
C VAL A 108 14.91 -3.99 -20.31
N ALA A 109 14.67 -4.87 -21.28
CA ALA A 109 14.12 -4.46 -22.56
C ALA A 109 12.89 -3.61 -22.22
N ARG A 110 12.95 -2.32 -22.56
CA ARG A 110 11.72 -1.53 -22.59
C ARG A 110 10.83 -2.32 -23.52
N THR A 111 9.73 -2.84 -23.02
CA THR A 111 8.63 -3.19 -23.89
C THR A 111 8.40 -1.93 -24.69
N ASP A 112 8.69 -1.99 -25.98
CA ASP A 112 8.46 -0.89 -26.90
C ASP A 112 7.02 -0.44 -26.63
N GLN A 113 6.89 0.71 -25.98
CA GLN A 113 5.63 1.40 -25.91
C GLN A 113 5.37 1.77 -27.36
N ILE A 114 4.59 0.92 -28.03
CA ILE A 114 3.99 1.15 -29.33
C ILE A 114 5.00 1.81 -30.27
N THR A 115 5.88 1.00 -30.88
CA THR A 115 6.62 1.45 -32.05
C THR A 115 5.61 1.97 -33.05
N ALA A 116 5.64 3.29 -33.21
CA ALA A 116 4.78 4.08 -34.04
C ALA A 116 4.91 3.64 -35.50
N ASP A 117 3.83 3.09 -36.05
CA ASP A 117 3.54 3.13 -37.48
C ASP A 117 2.04 2.95 -37.80
N GLU A 118 1.17 2.95 -36.77
CA GLU A 118 -0.26 3.04 -37.03
C GLU A 118 -0.57 4.52 -37.29
N PRO A 119 -1.01 4.89 -38.51
CA PRO A 119 -1.31 6.28 -38.82
C PRO A 119 -2.40 6.74 -37.86
N ILE A 120 -2.14 7.85 -37.17
CA ILE A 120 -3.16 8.51 -36.36
C ILE A 120 -4.33 8.80 -37.31
N PRO A 121 -5.53 8.24 -37.06
CA PRO A 121 -6.66 8.50 -37.93
C PRO A 121 -6.98 9.98 -37.90
N ASP A 122 -7.21 10.57 -39.07
CA ASP A 122 -7.63 11.96 -39.18
C ASP A 122 -8.98 12.11 -38.47
N ILE A 123 -8.95 12.80 -37.34
CA ILE A 123 -10.15 13.08 -36.55
C ILE A 123 -10.87 14.24 -37.23
N MET A 124 -12.10 14.01 -37.71
CA MET A 124 -12.91 15.06 -38.31
C MET A 124 -13.62 15.91 -37.25
N TRP A 125 -13.86 17.19 -37.54
CA TRP A 125 -14.49 18.10 -36.57
C TRP A 125 -15.89 17.63 -36.16
N GLU A 126 -16.62 16.98 -37.07
CA GLU A 126 -17.93 16.38 -36.82
C GLU A 126 -17.86 15.27 -35.77
N GLU A 127 -16.78 14.48 -35.74
CA GLU A 127 -16.57 13.41 -34.77
C GLU A 127 -16.28 13.97 -33.38
N VAL A 128 -15.49 15.04 -33.30
CA VAL A 128 -15.22 15.76 -32.04
C VAL A 128 -16.51 16.37 -31.50
N GLU A 129 -17.29 17.01 -32.36
CA GLU A 129 -18.54 17.65 -31.96
C GLU A 129 -19.57 16.61 -31.49
N TYR A 130 -19.69 15.48 -32.21
CA TYR A 130 -20.54 14.36 -31.82
C TYR A 130 -20.11 13.78 -30.47
N ALA A 131 -18.82 13.52 -30.28
CA ALA A 131 -18.29 12.98 -29.03
C ALA A 131 -18.56 13.91 -27.84
N VAL A 132 -18.35 15.22 -28.01
CA VAL A 132 -18.64 16.23 -26.97
C VAL A 132 -20.13 16.26 -26.63
N LYS A 133 -21.02 16.16 -27.61
CA LYS A 133 -22.49 16.12 -27.41
C LYS A 133 -22.94 14.86 -26.64
N GLN A 134 -22.22 13.73 -26.77
CA GLN A 134 -22.56 12.48 -26.08
C GLN A 134 -22.07 12.43 -24.62
N VAL A 135 -21.24 13.38 -24.18
CA VAL A 135 -20.78 13.43 -22.79
C VAL A 135 -21.94 13.82 -21.86
N LYS A 136 -22.26 12.94 -20.91
CA LYS A 136 -23.25 13.25 -19.85
C LYS A 136 -22.86 14.50 -19.06
N ALA A 137 -23.81 15.41 -18.87
CA ALA A 137 -23.63 16.64 -18.11
C ALA A 137 -22.99 16.37 -16.74
N GLY A 138 -21.90 17.07 -16.44
CA GLY A 138 -21.15 16.97 -15.17
C GLY A 138 -19.96 16.01 -15.18
N LYS A 139 -19.69 15.26 -16.26
CA LYS A 139 -18.51 14.37 -16.35
C LYS A 139 -17.26 15.02 -16.94
N THR A 140 -17.39 16.14 -17.62
CA THR A 140 -16.27 16.85 -18.25
C THR A 140 -16.37 18.34 -17.92
N SER A 141 -15.26 18.95 -17.56
CA SER A 141 -15.20 20.40 -17.33
C SER A 141 -15.51 21.12 -18.64
N GLY A 142 -16.41 22.11 -18.60
CA GLY A 142 -16.77 22.91 -19.79
C GLY A 142 -15.61 23.71 -20.37
N ALA A 143 -14.48 23.83 -19.65
CA ALA A 143 -13.23 24.35 -20.20
C ALA A 143 -12.58 23.34 -21.17
N VAL A 144 -12.53 22.06 -20.81
CA VAL A 144 -11.91 21.01 -21.63
C VAL A 144 -12.69 20.77 -22.92
N ALA A 145 -14.02 20.76 -22.85
CA ALA A 145 -14.87 20.63 -24.05
C ALA A 145 -14.69 21.79 -25.04
N ARG A 146 -14.48 23.02 -24.55
CA ARG A 146 -14.25 24.20 -25.40
C ARG A 146 -12.89 24.17 -26.08
N THR A 147 -11.85 23.80 -25.35
CA THR A 147 -10.49 23.68 -25.92
C THR A 147 -10.42 22.59 -26.99
N LEU A 148 -11.12 21.47 -26.81
CA LEU A 148 -11.19 20.42 -27.85
C LEU A 148 -11.90 20.91 -29.12
N LEU A 149 -12.92 21.76 -29.00
CA LEU A 149 -13.59 22.34 -30.17
C LEU A 149 -12.77 23.44 -30.85
N GLU A 150 -11.92 24.17 -30.12
CA GLU A 150 -11.06 25.22 -30.69
C GLU A 150 -9.82 24.66 -31.39
N VAL A 151 -9.26 23.55 -30.90
CA VAL A 151 -8.05 22.93 -31.48
C VAL A 151 -8.35 22.19 -32.79
N TYR A 152 -9.59 21.73 -32.97
CA TYR A 152 -10.01 20.91 -34.12
C TYR A 152 -11.00 21.63 -35.05
N ARG A 153 -11.08 22.96 -34.98
CA ARG A 153 -11.85 23.82 -35.90
C ARG A 153 -10.93 24.44 -36.94
#